data_AF-A0A1B0C319-F1
#
_entry.id   AF-A0A1B0C319-F1
#
_cell.length_a   1.000
_cell.length_b   1.000
_cell.length_c   1.000
_cell.angle_alpha   90.00
_cell.angle_beta   90.00
_cell.angle_gamma   90.00
#
_symmetry.space_group_name_H-M   'P 1'
#
loop_
_entity.id
_entity.type
_entity.pdbx_description
1 polymer ?
#
loop_
_entity_poly.entity_id
_entity_poly.type
_entity_poly.pdbx_seq_one_letter_code
_entity_poly.pdbx_strand_id
1 'polypeptide(L)'
;MYTAPQTTIELNKRVLPSNCRWMSDSYVVNTMASYPENRNAHNKVFGGFLMRTALEISWVGANLYCKNRPKLEHICDISFEKPTHLR
;
A
#
# COMPACT_ATOMS: atom_id res chain seq x y z
N MET A 1 12.04 -12.40 9.17
CA MET A 1 13.44 -12.86 9.25
C MET A 1 13.69 -13.70 8.01
N TYR A 2 14.68 -13.35 7.18
CA TYR A 2 15.06 -14.12 6.00
C TYR A 2 16.22 -15.03 6.39
N THR A 3 15.99 -16.33 6.46
CA THR A 3 17.03 -17.28 6.87
C THR A 3 17.66 -17.85 5.60
N ALA A 4 18.89 -17.44 5.29
CA ALA A 4 19.70 -18.16 4.32
C ALA A 4 20.06 -19.54 4.93
N PRO A 5 20.05 -20.63 4.14
CA PRO A 5 20.55 -21.92 4.62
C PRO A 5 22.04 -21.79 4.98
N GLN A 6 22.44 -22.32 6.15
CA GLN A 6 23.79 -22.20 6.72
C GLN A 6 24.93 -22.83 5.90
N THR A 7 24.62 -23.42 4.74
CA THR A 7 25.53 -24.22 3.91
C THR A 7 26.10 -23.47 2.71
N THR A 8 25.71 -22.22 2.45
CA THR A 8 26.19 -21.45 1.28
C THR A 8 26.66 -20.04 1.67
N ILE A 9 27.85 -19.65 1.22
CA ILE A 9 28.45 -18.30 1.41
C ILE A 9 27.80 -17.27 0.45
N GLU A 10 26.52 -17.45 0.13
CA GLU A 10 25.76 -16.52 -0.70
C GLU A 10 25.09 -15.50 0.23
N LEU A 11 25.84 -14.47 0.61
CA LEU A 11 25.43 -13.41 1.55
C LEU A 11 24.11 -12.68 1.21
N ASN A 12 23.57 -12.86 0.00
CA ASN A 12 22.36 -12.17 -0.49
C ASN A 12 21.27 -13.10 -1.04
N LYS A 13 21.38 -14.42 -0.90
CA LYS A 13 20.34 -15.33 -1.39
C LYS A 13 19.12 -15.27 -0.47
N ARG A 14 18.08 -14.57 -0.89
CA ARG A 14 16.80 -14.55 -0.18
C ARG A 14 15.96 -15.75 -0.60
N VAL A 15 15.86 -16.74 0.28
CA VAL A 15 14.96 -17.89 0.10
C VAL A 15 13.65 -17.58 0.81
N LEU A 16 12.55 -17.77 0.10
CA LEU A 16 11.21 -17.58 0.63
C LEU A 16 10.84 -18.80 1.50
N PRO A 17 10.40 -18.61 2.75
CA PRO A 17 9.87 -19.71 3.56
C PRO A 17 8.63 -20.34 2.94
N SER A 18 8.27 -21.56 3.37
CA SER A 18 7.02 -22.19 2.94
C SER A 18 5.80 -21.32 3.27
N ASN A 19 4.78 -21.36 2.41
CA ASN A 19 3.54 -20.58 2.52
C ASN A 19 3.71 -19.04 2.55
N CYS A 20 4.90 -18.52 2.24
CA CYS A 20 5.12 -17.09 2.07
C CYS A 20 5.01 -16.68 0.60
N ARG A 21 4.85 -15.38 0.35
CA ARG A 21 4.88 -14.76 -1.00
C ARG A 21 5.73 -13.50 -0.96
N TRP A 22 6.25 -13.08 -2.11
CA TRP A 22 6.94 -11.80 -2.19
C TRP A 22 5.92 -10.66 -2.18
N MET A 23 6.24 -9.55 -1.51
CA MET A 23 5.36 -8.37 -1.50
C MET A 23 5.14 -7.80 -2.91
N SER A 24 6.13 -7.96 -3.81
CA SER A 24 6.02 -7.57 -5.21
C SER A 24 4.86 -8.24 -5.94
N ASP A 25 4.48 -9.45 -5.53
CA ASP A 25 3.44 -10.24 -6.19
C ASP A 25 2.03 -9.67 -5.95
N SER A 26 1.91 -8.79 -4.95
CA SER A 26 0.67 -8.09 -4.60
C SER A 26 0.82 -6.57 -4.55
N TYR A 27 1.81 -6.02 -5.25
CA TYR A 27 2.06 -4.58 -5.29
C TYR A 27 1.04 -3.88 -6.20
N VAL A 28 0.44 -2.80 -5.68
CA VAL A 28 -0.57 -2.01 -6.39
C VAL A 28 -0.30 -0.53 -6.14
N VAL A 29 -0.39 0.27 -7.20
CA VAL A 29 -0.25 1.72 -7.16
C VAL A 29 -1.37 2.35 -7.98
N ASN A 30 -1.89 3.47 -7.51
CA ASN A 30 -2.84 4.30 -8.25
C ASN A 30 -2.31 5.72 -8.34
N THR A 31 -2.44 6.35 -9.50
CA THR A 31 -2.06 7.74 -9.75
C THR A 31 -3.29 8.49 -10.22
N MET A 32 -3.63 9.58 -9.53
CA MET A 32 -4.84 10.36 -9.81
C MET A 32 -4.52 11.85 -9.91
N ALA A 33 -5.22 12.53 -10.81
CA ALA A 33 -5.16 13.97 -10.89
C ALA A 33 -5.95 14.63 -9.76
N SER A 34 -5.43 15.74 -9.24
CA SER A 34 -6.07 16.54 -8.19
C SER A 34 -7.06 17.54 -8.77
N TYR A 35 -8.15 17.02 -9.34
CA TYR A 35 -9.23 17.82 -9.91
C TYR A 35 -9.92 18.72 -8.86
N PRO A 36 -10.54 19.84 -9.27
CA PRO A 36 -11.18 20.80 -8.37
C PRO A 36 -12.20 20.19 -7.39
N GLU A 37 -12.97 19.20 -7.83
CA GLU A 37 -13.97 18.49 -7.03
C GLU A 37 -13.38 17.68 -5.87
N ASN A 38 -12.09 17.34 -5.94
CA ASN A 38 -11.38 16.61 -4.89
C ASN A 38 -10.74 17.54 -3.85
N ARG A 39 -11.01 18.85 -3.92
CA ARG A 39 -10.40 19.87 -3.08
C ARG A 39 -11.35 20.34 -1.98
N ASN A 40 -10.76 20.81 -0.89
CA ASN A 40 -11.47 21.50 0.17
C ASN A 40 -11.64 23.00 -0.15
N ALA A 41 -12.35 23.74 0.71
CA ALA A 41 -12.55 25.19 0.58
C ALA A 41 -11.24 26.01 0.55
N HIS A 42 -10.12 25.44 1.01
CA HIS A 42 -8.79 26.06 0.97
C HIS A 42 -7.99 25.66 -0.28
N ASN A 43 -8.64 25.05 -1.28
CA ASN A 43 -8.04 24.60 -2.54
C ASN A 43 -6.90 23.58 -2.35
N LYS A 44 -6.95 22.79 -1.27
CA LYS A 44 -6.05 21.64 -1.02
C LYS A 44 -6.81 20.34 -1.23
N VAL A 45 -6.13 19.26 -1.59
CA VAL A 45 -6.79 17.95 -1.73
C VAL A 45 -7.43 17.57 -0.40
N PHE A 46 -8.70 17.14 -0.45
CA PHE A 46 -9.45 16.77 0.74
C PHE A 46 -8.88 15.48 1.35
N GLY A 47 -8.65 15.47 2.67
CA GLY A 47 -8.08 14.31 3.36
C GLY A 47 -8.93 13.04 3.20
N GLY A 48 -10.26 13.17 3.23
CA GLY A 48 -11.17 12.03 3.03
C GLY A 48 -11.08 11.41 1.63
N PHE A 49 -10.73 12.21 0.61
CA PHE A 49 -10.47 11.69 -0.72
C PHE A 49 -9.23 10.78 -0.72
N LEU A 50 -8.15 11.22 -0.08
CA LEU A 50 -6.91 10.45 0.05
C LEU A 50 -7.12 9.17 0.86
N MET A 51 -7.84 9.24 1.99
CA MET A 51 -8.10 8.08 2.84
C MET A 51 -8.93 7.02 2.12
N ARG A 52 -9.95 7.42 1.35
CA ARG A 52 -10.76 6.49 0.55
C ARG A 52 -9.91 5.76 -0.48
N THR A 53 -9.08 6.49 -1.22
CA THR A 53 -8.21 5.87 -2.23
C THR A 53 -7.17 4.96 -1.60
N ALA A 54 -6.58 5.34 -0.47
CA ALA A 54 -5.66 4.47 0.28
C ALA A 54 -6.34 3.15 0.69
N LEU A 55 -7.59 3.22 1.16
CA LEU A 55 -8.40 2.05 1.49
C LEU A 55 -8.66 1.17 0.25
N GLU A 56 -9.07 1.77 -0.88
CA GLU A 56 -9.34 1.05 -2.13
C GLU A 56 -8.09 0.30 -2.62
N ILE A 57 -6.93 0.95 -2.64
CA ILE A 57 -5.65 0.31 -3.04
C ILE A 57 -5.30 -0.83 -2.08
N SER A 58 -5.44 -0.60 -0.77
CA SER A 58 -5.15 -1.60 0.25
C SER A 58 -6.05 -2.84 0.10
N TRP A 59 -7.33 -2.63 -0.19
CA TRP A 59 -8.28 -3.72 -0.44
C TRP A 59 -7.91 -4.53 -1.69
N VAL A 60 -7.52 -3.87 -2.78
CA VAL A 60 -7.07 -4.53 -4.01
C VAL A 60 -5.79 -5.33 -3.77
N GLY A 61 -4.81 -4.76 -3.07
CA GLY A 61 -3.57 -5.47 -2.70
C GLY A 61 -3.84 -6.71 -1.84
N ALA A 62 -4.71 -6.59 -0.83
CA ALA A 62 -5.12 -7.71 0.02
C ALA A 62 -5.87 -8.80 -0.77
N ASN A 63 -6.77 -8.42 -1.68
CA ASN A 63 -7.47 -9.36 -2.55
C ASN A 63 -6.48 -10.09 -3.47
N LEU A 64 -5.49 -9.38 -4.01
CA LEU A 64 -4.47 -9.95 -4.88
C LEU A 64 -3.56 -10.94 -4.13
N TYR A 65 -3.23 -10.66 -2.86
CA TYR A 65 -2.45 -11.55 -1.99
C TYR A 65 -3.25 -12.80 -1.57
N CYS A 66 -4.45 -12.61 -1.01
CA CYS A 66 -5.27 -13.69 -0.45
C CYS A 66 -6.01 -14.53 -1.51
N LYS A 67 -6.17 -14.01 -2.74
CA LYS A 67 -7.01 -14.61 -3.79
C LYS A 67 -8.45 -14.87 -3.35
N ASN A 68 -8.95 -14.05 -2.41
CA ASN A 68 -10.30 -14.14 -1.85
C ASN A 68 -10.75 -12.73 -1.42
N ARG A 69 -12.03 -12.57 -1.06
CA ARG A 69 -12.62 -11.29 -0.64
C ARG A 69 -12.12 -10.88 0.76
N PRO A 70 -11.22 -9.89 0.89
CA PRO A 70 -10.77 -9.45 2.20
C PRO A 70 -11.86 -8.60 2.87
N LYS A 71 -11.84 -8.60 4.21
CA LYS A 71 -12.67 -7.74 5.05
C LYS A 71 -11.81 -6.61 5.62
N LEU A 72 -12.38 -5.42 5.68
CA LEU A 72 -11.77 -4.30 6.38
C LEU A 72 -12.07 -4.47 7.87
N GLU A 73 -11.05 -4.69 8.69
CA GLU A 73 -11.19 -4.76 10.14
C GLU A 73 -10.98 -3.38 10.75
N HIS A 74 -9.79 -2.80 10.52
CA HIS A 74 -9.42 -1.50 11.09
C HIS A 74 -8.52 -0.72 10.11
N ILE A 75 -8.60 0.60 10.18
CA ILE A 75 -7.64 1.53 9.58
C ILE A 75 -6.85 2.12 10.74
N CYS A 76 -5.54 1.94 10.76
CA CYS A 76 -4.65 2.52 11.75
C CYS A 76 -3.78 3.61 11.14
N ASP A 77 -3.55 4.65 11.94
CA ASP A 77 -2.53 5.70 11.78
C ASP A 77 -2.34 6.27 10.36
N ILE A 78 -3.22 7.21 9.98
CA ILE A 78 -3.05 8.02 8.77
C ILE A 78 -2.56 9.40 9.18
N SER A 79 -1.33 9.71 8.80
CA SER A 79 -0.69 11.00 9.05
C SER A 79 -0.51 11.79 7.75
N PHE A 80 -0.93 13.06 7.76
CA PHE A 80 -0.74 14.00 6.65
C PHE A 80 0.44 14.93 6.95
N GLU A 81 1.65 14.51 6.58
CA GLU A 81 2.88 15.24 6.94
C GLU A 81 3.03 16.59 6.24
N LYS A 82 2.53 16.70 5.00
CA LYS A 82 2.65 17.91 4.20
C LYS A 82 1.34 18.19 3.46
N PRO A 83 0.91 19.47 3.40
CA PRO A 83 -0.22 19.83 2.56
C PRO A 83 0.13 19.55 1.09
N THR A 84 -0.77 18.86 0.39
CA THR A 84 -0.68 18.63 -1.05
C THR A 84 -0.89 19.97 -1.76
N HIS A 85 0.22 20.64 -2.09
CA HIS A 85 0.20 21.87 -2.86
C HIS A 85 0.04 21.54 -4.34
N LEU A 86 -0.82 22.29 -5.02
CA LEU A 86 -0.82 22.34 -6.47
C LEU A 86 0.50 22.98 -6.89
N ARG A 87 1.22 22.32 -7.81
CA ARG A 87 2.22 23.01 -8.64
C ARG A 87 1.50 23.88 -9.65
#